data_AF-A0A076FA00-F1
#
_entry.id   AF-A0A076FA00-F1
#
_cell.length_a   1.000
_cell.length_b   1.000
_cell.length_c   1.000
_cell.angle_alpha   90.00
_cell.angle_beta   90.00
_cell.angle_gamma   90.00
#
_symmetry.space_group_name_H-M   'P 1'
#
loop_
_entity.id
_entity.type
_entity.pdbx_description
1 polymer ?
#
loop_
_entity_poly.entity_id
_entity_poly.type
_entity_poly.pdbx_seq_one_letter_code
_entity_poly.pdbx_strand_id
1 'polypeptide(L)' 'MENTNRCVFGLSGVSGMLIATVLLLSILGVLTYLGIIAQQDVMQKPYQLTNPTSVEMKSSMKQESEVMVIKE' A
#
# COMPACT_ATOMS: atom_id res chain seq x y z
N MET A 1 2.41 52.86 -1.74
CA MET A 1 3.23 51.80 -2.35
C MET A 1 2.45 50.50 -2.27
N GLU A 2 2.01 49.99 -3.42
CA GLU A 2 1.27 48.75 -3.60
C GLU A 2 1.97 47.51 -3.00
N ASN A 3 1.14 46.56 -2.56
CA ASN A 3 1.55 45.25 -2.06
C ASN A 3 1.99 44.33 -3.21
N THR A 4 3.28 44.40 -3.56
CA THR A 4 3.92 43.64 -4.66
C THR A 4 4.24 42.18 -4.28
N ASN A 5 3.90 41.73 -3.06
CA ASN A 5 4.26 40.40 -2.53
C ASN A 5 3.03 39.50 -2.33
N ARG A 6 2.21 39.31 -3.37
CA ARG A 6 1.10 38.35 -3.34
C ARG A 6 1.48 37.08 -4.09
N CYS A 7 2.50 36.40 -3.59
CA CYS A 7 3.00 35.15 -4.16
C CYS A 7 2.06 33.99 -3.80
N VAL A 8 1.47 33.36 -4.80
CA VAL A 8 0.89 32.02 -4.70
C VAL A 8 1.55 31.13 -5.77
N PHE A 9 2.89 31.07 -5.71
CA PHE A 9 3.84 30.50 -6.69
C PHE A 9 4.18 31.41 -7.91
N GLY A 10 4.93 32.51 -7.73
CA GLY A 10 5.26 33.49 -8.80
C GLY A 10 6.22 32.96 -9.90
N LEU A 11 6.18 33.43 -11.17
CA LEU A 11 6.22 34.84 -11.64
C LEU A 11 4.94 35.46 -12.26
N SER A 12 3.81 34.77 -12.47
CA SER A 12 2.53 35.44 -12.85
C SER A 12 1.28 34.66 -12.42
N GLY A 13 1.13 34.45 -11.11
CA GLY A 13 -0.11 33.92 -10.51
C GLY A 13 -0.55 32.55 -11.04
N VAL A 14 -1.68 32.50 -11.76
CA VAL A 14 -2.32 31.27 -12.27
C VAL A 14 -1.39 30.41 -13.12
N SER A 15 -0.48 31.01 -13.91
CA SER A 15 0.49 30.24 -14.69
C SER A 15 1.42 29.42 -13.79
N GLY A 16 1.87 29.99 -12.67
CA GLY A 16 2.73 29.28 -11.71
C GLY A 16 1.99 28.14 -11.01
N MET A 17 0.71 28.35 -10.69
CA MET A 17 -0.16 27.30 -10.16
C MET A 17 -0.30 26.14 -11.17
N LEU A 18 -0.57 26.42 -12.45
CA LEU A 18 -0.72 25.37 -13.47
C LEU A 18 0.57 24.57 -13.68
N ILE A 19 1.73 25.23 -13.67
CA ILE A 19 3.01 24.54 -13.77
C ILE A 19 3.21 23.63 -12.55
N ALA A 20 2.92 24.12 -11.35
CA ALA A 20 3.05 23.34 -10.12
C ALA A 20 2.10 22.13 -10.11
N THR A 21 0.85 22.29 -10.54
CA THR A 21 -0.11 21.17 -10.57
C THR A 21 0.27 20.12 -11.60
N VAL A 22 0.72 20.51 -12.79
CA VAL A 22 1.21 19.56 -13.81
C VAL A 22 2.43 18.81 -13.28
N LEU A 23 3.34 19.49 -12.60
CA LEU A 23 4.52 18.87 -11.99
C LEU A 23 4.12 17.84 -10.92
N LEU A 24 3.19 18.19 -10.03
CA LEU A 24 2.69 17.28 -9.00
C LEU A 24 1.95 16.07 -9.60
N LEU A 25 1.12 16.28 -10.62
CA LEU A 25 0.41 15.19 -11.31
C LEU A 25 1.37 14.28 -12.07
N SER A 26 2.43 14.82 -12.66
CA SER A 26 3.47 14.03 -13.30
C SER A 26 4.16 13.10 -12.30
N ILE A 27 4.60 13.65 -11.16
CA ILE A 27 5.24 12.86 -10.09
C ILE A 27 4.27 11.80 -9.54
N LEU A 28 3.01 12.18 -9.28
CA LEU A 28 1.99 11.26 -8.81
C LEU A 28 1.75 10.12 -9.80
N GLY A 29 1.62 10.42 -11.10
CA GLY A 29 1.39 9.44 -12.14
C GLY A 29 2.55 8.45 -12.27
N VAL A 30 3.78 8.95 -12.28
CA VAL A 30 4.99 8.11 -12.33
C VAL A 30 5.07 7.19 -11.11
N LEU A 31 4.91 7.73 -9.90
CA LEU A 31 4.97 6.92 -8.67
C LEU A 31 3.84 5.89 -8.60
N THR A 32 2.64 6.23 -9.08
CA THR A 32 1.51 5.30 -9.14
C THR A 32 1.78 4.17 -10.12
N TYR A 33 2.30 4.46 -11.31
CA TYR A 33 2.67 3.46 -12.31
C TYR A 33 3.73 2.49 -11.77
N LEU A 34 4.79 3.02 -11.16
CA LEU A 34 5.83 2.20 -10.52
C LEU A 34 5.27 1.36 -9.37
N GLY A 35 4.35 1.94 -8.57
CA GLY A 35 3.68 1.23 -7.49
C GLY A 35 2.84 0.06 -7.98
N ILE A 36 2.10 0.21 -9.08
CA ILE A 36 1.32 -0.87 -9.69
C ILE A 36 2.25 -2.01 -10.14
N ILE A 37 3.37 -1.70 -10.80
CA ILE A 37 4.35 -2.71 -11.24
C ILE A 37 4.92 -3.46 -10.03
N ALA A 38 5.31 -2.74 -8.96
CA ALA A 38 5.82 -3.37 -7.75
C ALA A 38 4.78 -4.28 -7.09
N GLN A 39 3.51 -3.86 -7.04
CA GLN A 39 2.42 -4.69 -6.53
C GLN A 39 2.17 -5.92 -7.41
N GLN A 40 2.29 -5.79 -8.74
CA GLN A 40 2.22 -6.91 -9.68
C GLN A 40 3.37 -7.91 -9.49
N ASP A 41 4.58 -7.46 -9.19
CA ASP A 41 5.70 -8.37 -8.93
C ASP A 41 5.52 -9.12 -7.60
N VAL A 42 4.96 -8.48 -6.56
CA VAL A 42 4.72 -9.12 -5.26
C VAL A 42 3.55 -10.11 -5.31
N MET A 43 2.46 -9.81 -6.02
CA MET A 43 1.32 -10.74 -6.11
C MET A 43 1.66 -12.07 -6.80
N GLN A 44 2.68 -12.07 -7.67
CA GLN A 44 3.15 -13.28 -8.36
C GLN A 44 4.04 -14.17 -7.46
N LYS A 45 4.34 -13.74 -6.24
CA LYS A 45 5.19 -14.45 -5.28
C LYS A 45 4.32 -14.98 -4.13
N PRO A 46 3.66 -16.15 -4.29
CA PRO A 46 2.95 -16.78 -3.18
C PRO A 46 3.93 -17.07 -2.04
N TYR A 47 3.50 -16.83 -0.80
CA TYR A 47 4.29 -17.16 0.38
C TYR A 47 4.62 -18.66 0.37
N GLN A 48 5.91 -18.99 0.29
CA GLN A 48 6.36 -20.38 0.36
C GLN A 48 6.62 -20.75 1.82
N LEU A 49 5.94 -21.80 2.28
CA LEU A 49 6.25 -22.43 3.57
C LEU A 49 7.50 -23.28 3.40
N THR A 50 8.67 -22.71 3.67
CA THR A 50 9.97 -23.41 3.59
C THR A 50 10.10 -24.53 4.62
N ASN A 51 9.34 -24.47 5.72
CA ASN A 51 9.26 -25.53 6.73
C ASN A 51 7.81 -25.71 7.23
N PRO A 52 6.98 -26.54 6.57
CA PRO A 52 5.62 -26.81 7.03
C PRO A 52 5.61 -27.51 8.41
N THR A 53 6.67 -28.22 8.78
CA THR A 53 6.80 -28.92 10.08
C THR A 53 7.04 -27.97 11.26
N SER A 54 7.52 -26.75 11.04
CA SER A 54 7.66 -25.74 12.10
C SER A 54 6.40 -24.88 12.28
N VAL A 55 5.38 -25.09 11.45
CA VAL A 55 4.09 -24.42 11.60
C VAL A 55 3.31 -25.16 12.69
N GLU A 56 3.50 -24.71 13.93
CA GLU A 56 2.79 -25.23 15.10
C GLU A 56 1.28 -25.02 14.92
N MET A 57 0.54 -26.12 14.79
CA MET A 57 -0.92 -26.10 14.77
C MET A 57 -1.42 -25.77 16.17
N LYS A 58 -1.79 -24.51 16.41
CA LYS A 58 -2.35 -24.04 17.70
C LYS A 58 -3.78 -24.51 17.97
N SER A 59 -4.24 -25.59 17.34
CA SER A 59 -5.46 -26.25 17.79
C SER A 59 -5.08 -27.32 18.80
N SER A 60 -5.66 -27.24 20.00
CA SER A 60 -5.52 -28.27 21.01
C SER A 60 -6.27 -29.52 20.53
N MET A 61 -5.61 -30.39 19.79
CA MET A 61 -6.16 -31.71 19.39
C MET A 61 -6.64 -32.52 20.61
N LYS A 62 -6.03 -32.27 21.77
CA LYS A 62 -6.38 -32.88 23.06
C LYS A 62 -7.75 -32.42 23.57
N GLN A 63 -8.17 -31.20 23.25
CA GLN A 63 -9.47 -30.66 23.65
C GLN A 63 -10.58 -31.13 22.69
N GLU A 64 -10.34 -31.17 21.37
CA GLU A 64 -11.32 -31.68 20.39
C GLU A 64 -11.72 -33.15 20.62
N SER A 65 -10.78 -34.00 21.03
CA SER A 65 -11.08 -35.42 21.35
C SER A 65 -11.91 -35.60 22.63
N GLU A 66 -11.89 -34.64 23.56
CA GLU A 66 -12.67 -34.69 24.80
C GLU A 66 -14.11 -34.20 24.59
N VAL A 67 -14.34 -33.25 23.67
CA VAL A 67 -15.70 -32.74 23.36
C VAL A 67 -16.43 -33.57 22.31
N MET A 68 -15.74 -34.43 21.55
CA MET A 68 -16.32 -35.27 20.49
C MET A 68 -16.66 -36.70 20.97
N VAL A 69 -17.08 -36.88 22.22
CA VAL A 69 -17.70 -38.14 22.64
C VAL A 69 -19.12 -38.16 22.08
N ILE A 70 -19.35 -38.97 21.02
CA ILE A 70 -20.71 -39.28 20.56
C ILE A 70 -21.42 -40.00 21.70
N LYS A 71 -22.47 -39.36 22.21
CA LYS A 71 -23.32 -39.89 23.27
C LYS A 71 -24.16 -41.05 22.67
N GLU A 72 -23.77 -42.29 22.95
CA GLU A 72 -24.65 -43.46 22.81
C GLU A 72 -25.80 -43.42 23.82
#